data_AF-W5U9C0-F1
#
_entry.id   AF-W5U9C0-F1
#
_cell.length_a   1.000
_cell.length_b   1.000
_cell.length_c   1.000
_cell.angle_alpha   90.00
_cell.angle_beta   90.00
_cell.angle_gamma   90.00
#
_symmetry.space_group_name_H-M   'P 1'
#
loop_
_entity.id
_entity.type
_entity.pdbx_description
1 polymer ?
#
loop_
_entity_poly.entity_id
_entity_poly.type
_entity_poly.pdbx_seq_one_letter_code
_entity_poly.pdbx_strand_id
1 'polypeptide(L)'
;MVHEREMIIHGDPEDDAPAEEEEPEEEEEEEELVDPLETVRQTCEGTEHCVHTRHKLEACEARVSSRPNTAEDCTEELFDFLHARDHCVTQKLFSLLK
;
A
#
# COMPACT_ATOMS: atom_id res chain seq x y z
N MET A 1 19.10 -12.55 20.60
CA MET A 1 18.49 -11.46 19.81
C MET A 1 19.60 -10.83 19.00
N VAL A 2 19.82 -11.36 17.81
CA VAL A 2 20.74 -10.83 16.79
C VAL A 2 20.00 -10.98 15.47
N HIS A 3 19.18 -9.98 15.17
CA HIS A 3 18.80 -9.73 13.78
C HIS A 3 19.13 -8.27 13.58
N GLU A 4 20.42 -8.05 13.36
CA GLU A 4 20.95 -6.78 12.95
C GLU A 4 20.31 -6.43 11.61
N ARG A 5 19.81 -5.20 11.61
CA ARG A 5 19.22 -4.49 10.50
C ARG A 5 20.30 -4.26 9.44
N GLU A 6 20.47 -5.23 8.55
CA GLU A 6 21.31 -5.09 7.37
C GLU A 6 20.49 -4.33 6.31
N MET A 7 20.40 -3.01 6.48
CA MET A 7 20.06 -2.12 5.38
C MET A 7 21.21 -2.18 4.39
N ILE A 8 20.94 -2.74 3.22
CA ILE A 8 21.87 -2.82 2.09
C ILE A 8 22.17 -1.38 1.65
N ILE A 9 23.30 -0.84 2.09
CA ILE A 9 23.90 0.36 1.53
C ILE A 9 24.86 -0.11 0.44
N HIS A 10 24.40 -0.07 -0.81
CA HIS A 10 25.32 -0.08 -1.94
C HIS A 10 25.85 1.34 -2.12
N GLY A 11 27.06 1.62 -1.60
CA GLY A 11 27.76 2.88 -1.81
C GLY A 11 29.19 2.82 -1.27
N ASP A 12 30.16 2.85 -2.18
CA ASP A 12 31.61 2.76 -1.97
C ASP A 12 32.16 3.98 -1.20
N PRO A 13 33.18 3.85 -0.31
CA PRO A 13 33.54 4.92 0.61
C PRO A 13 34.83 5.65 0.22
N GLU A 14 34.98 6.22 -0.98
CA GLU A 14 36.03 7.23 -1.25
C GLU A 14 35.61 8.18 -2.38
N ASP A 15 35.22 9.43 -2.06
CA ASP A 15 35.35 10.57 -2.99
C ASP A 15 35.49 11.87 -2.18
N ASP A 16 36.63 12.52 -2.34
CA ASP A 16 37.09 13.74 -1.67
C ASP A 16 37.27 14.79 -2.77
N ALA A 17 36.32 15.72 -2.94
CA ALA A 17 36.41 16.87 -3.85
C ALA A 17 35.31 17.93 -3.55
N PRO A 18 35.46 19.21 -3.97
CA PRO A 18 35.39 20.38 -3.10
C PRO A 18 34.06 21.17 -3.15
N ALA A 19 33.94 22.11 -2.20
CA ALA A 19 32.83 23.04 -1.99
C ALA A 19 32.17 23.57 -3.27
N GLU A 20 30.90 23.21 -3.47
CA GLU A 20 30.02 23.82 -4.48
C GLU A 20 29.30 25.03 -3.88
N GLU A 21 29.26 26.11 -4.67
CA GLU A 21 28.56 27.35 -4.35
C GLU A 21 27.05 27.09 -4.29
N GLU A 22 26.38 27.55 -3.23
CA GLU A 22 24.93 27.42 -3.08
C GLU A 22 24.21 28.27 -4.13
N GLU A 23 23.84 27.66 -5.26
CA GLU A 23 22.80 28.18 -6.14
C GLU A 23 21.45 28.12 -5.39
N PRO A 24 20.57 29.13 -5.54
CA PRO A 24 19.26 29.09 -4.91
C PRO A 24 18.45 27.94 -5.49
N GLU A 25 18.14 26.95 -4.64
CA GLU A 25 17.19 25.88 -4.97
C GLU A 25 15.85 26.53 -5.35
N GLU A 26 15.49 26.45 -6.64
CA GLU A 26 14.15 26.77 -7.08
C GLU A 26 13.22 25.70 -6.46
N GLU A 27 12.38 26.11 -5.50
CA GLU A 27 11.32 25.28 -4.93
C GLU A 27 10.31 24.97 -6.05
N GLU A 28 10.56 23.91 -6.83
CA GLU A 28 9.57 23.34 -7.73
C GLU A 28 8.40 22.85 -6.88
N GLU A 29 7.22 23.47 -7.06
CA GLU A 29 5.97 22.95 -6.48
C GLU A 29 5.74 21.54 -7.04
N GLU A 30 6.06 20.50 -6.27
CA GLU A 30 5.75 19.12 -6.61
C GLU A 30 4.23 18.97 -6.77
N GLU A 31 3.75 18.90 -8.01
CA GLU A 31 2.36 18.58 -8.30
C GLU A 31 2.00 17.22 -7.67
N GLU A 32 0.96 17.15 -6.84
CA GLU A 32 0.53 15.91 -6.18
C GLU A 32 0.05 14.89 -7.24
N LEU A 33 0.95 13.97 -7.60
CA LEU A 33 0.64 12.89 -8.54
C LEU A 33 -0.30 11.88 -7.90
N VAL A 34 -1.58 11.89 -8.29
CA VAL A 34 -2.59 10.94 -7.80
C VAL A 34 -2.49 9.60 -8.55
N ASP A 35 -2.31 8.49 -7.83
CA ASP A 35 -2.33 7.14 -8.42
C ASP A 35 -3.76 6.77 -8.89
N PRO A 36 -3.96 6.51 -10.19
CA PRO A 36 -5.26 6.05 -10.70
C PRO A 36 -5.77 4.77 -10.01
N LEU A 37 -4.88 3.92 -9.49
CA LEU A 37 -5.24 2.71 -8.77
C LEU A 37 -6.05 2.99 -7.51
N GLU A 38 -5.66 4.00 -6.72
CA GLU A 38 -6.37 4.34 -5.47
C GLU A 38 -7.80 4.80 -5.76
N THR A 39 -7.96 5.65 -6.77
CA THR A 39 -9.28 6.13 -7.21
C THR A 39 -10.19 4.96 -7.66
N VAL A 40 -9.62 4.01 -8.42
CA VAL A 40 -10.38 2.84 -8.88
C VAL A 40 -10.72 1.90 -7.72
N ARG A 41 -9.79 1.68 -6.77
CA ARG A 41 -10.04 0.86 -5.57
C ARG A 41 -11.19 1.42 -4.73
N GLN A 42 -11.15 2.71 -4.41
CA GLN A 42 -12.23 3.38 -3.66
C GLN A 42 -13.59 3.22 -4.35
N THR A 43 -13.62 3.36 -5.68
CA THR A 43 -14.84 3.15 -6.45
C THR A 43 -15.33 1.69 -6.38
N CYS A 44 -14.42 0.72 -6.50
CA CYS A 44 -14.75 -0.70 -6.49
C CYS A 44 -15.17 -1.22 -5.10
N GLU A 45 -14.64 -0.63 -4.04
CA GLU A 45 -15.02 -0.94 -2.66
C GLU A 45 -16.47 -0.59 -2.32
N GLY A 46 -17.10 0.29 -3.09
CA GLY A 46 -18.53 0.62 -2.97
C GLY A 46 -19.48 -0.41 -3.58
N THR A 47 -18.97 -1.42 -4.29
CA THR A 47 -19.82 -2.47 -4.89
C THR A 47 -20.38 -3.39 -3.82
N GLU A 48 -21.62 -3.86 -4.00
CA GLU A 48 -22.33 -4.69 -3.01
C GLU A 48 -21.50 -5.91 -2.54
N HIS A 49 -20.85 -6.60 -3.48
CA HIS A 49 -20.04 -7.76 -3.17
C HIS A 49 -18.80 -7.40 -2.32
N CYS A 50 -18.11 -6.30 -2.64
CA CYS A 50 -16.96 -5.82 -1.86
C CYS A 50 -17.38 -5.31 -0.48
N VAL A 51 -18.54 -4.65 -0.37
CA VAL A 51 -19.10 -4.20 0.91
C VAL A 51 -19.37 -5.40 1.81
N HIS A 52 -19.96 -6.47 1.28
CA HIS A 52 -20.26 -7.68 2.04
C HIS A 52 -19.01 -8.41 2.51
N THR A 53 -18.01 -8.60 1.63
CA THR A 53 -16.75 -9.26 2.00
C THR A 53 -15.92 -8.40 2.97
N ARG A 54 -15.93 -7.07 2.82
CA ARG A 54 -15.35 -6.15 3.80
C ARG A 54 -16.00 -6.28 5.17
N HIS A 55 -17.32 -6.33 5.25
CA HIS A 55 -18.03 -6.53 6.52
C HIS A 55 -17.64 -7.84 7.23
N LYS A 56 -17.40 -8.92 6.47
CA LYS A 56 -16.89 -10.17 7.04
C LYS A 56 -15.47 -10.04 7.56
N LEU A 57 -14.59 -9.38 6.81
CA LEU A 57 -13.23 -9.09 7.23
C LEU A 57 -13.21 -8.29 8.53
N GLU A 58 -13.96 -7.20 8.61
CA GLU A 58 -14.09 -6.37 9.83
C GLU A 58 -14.63 -7.20 11.02
N ALA A 59 -15.60 -8.10 10.77
CA ALA A 59 -16.12 -8.98 11.81
C ALA A 59 -15.09 -10.02 12.29
N CYS A 60 -14.22 -10.50 11.40
CA CYS A 60 -13.09 -11.35 11.77
C CYS A 60 -12.05 -10.54 12.57
N GLU A 61 -11.67 -9.35 12.11
CA GLU A 61 -10.71 -8.48 12.80
C GLU A 61 -11.18 -8.13 14.22
N ALA A 62 -12.46 -7.82 14.40
CA ALA A 62 -13.07 -7.60 15.71
C ALA A 62 -12.99 -8.84 16.61
N ARG A 63 -13.14 -10.04 16.03
CA ARG A 63 -13.06 -11.31 16.77
C ARG A 63 -11.62 -11.63 17.17
N VAL A 64 -10.66 -11.51 16.25
CA VAL A 64 -9.23 -11.77 16.51
C VAL A 64 -8.66 -10.76 17.50
N SER A 65 -8.97 -9.46 17.34
CA SER A 65 -8.53 -8.42 18.27
C SER A 65 -9.08 -8.60 19.69
N SER A 66 -10.27 -9.19 19.85
CA SER A 66 -10.85 -9.49 21.17
C SER A 66 -10.19 -10.67 21.89
N ARG A 67 -9.39 -11.49 21.19
CA ARG A 67 -8.83 -12.75 21.72
C ARG A 67 -7.30 -12.67 21.78
N PRO A 68 -6.70 -12.39 22.95
CA PRO A 68 -5.26 -12.16 23.06
C PRO A 68 -4.38 -13.39 22.78
N ASN A 69 -4.94 -14.60 22.84
CA ASN A 69 -4.22 -15.86 22.61
C ASN A 69 -4.98 -16.75 21.62
N THR A 70 -5.28 -16.22 20.44
CA THR A 70 -5.85 -17.00 19.34
C THR A 70 -4.80 -17.30 18.27
N ALA A 71 -4.90 -18.46 17.64
CA ALA A 71 -4.15 -18.80 16.44
C ALA A 71 -4.95 -18.51 15.15
N GLU A 72 -6.14 -17.93 15.32
CA GLU A 72 -7.00 -17.49 14.23
C GLU A 72 -6.40 -16.26 13.54
N ASP A 73 -6.41 -16.27 12.21
CA ASP A 73 -6.12 -15.12 11.36
C ASP A 73 -7.31 -14.86 10.42
N CYS A 74 -7.35 -13.67 9.82
CA CYS A 74 -8.40 -13.24 8.90
C CYS A 74 -7.97 -13.30 7.43
N THR A 75 -7.02 -14.19 7.10
CA THR A 75 -6.44 -14.25 5.75
C THR A 75 -7.44 -14.73 4.70
N GLU A 76 -8.37 -15.62 5.08
CA GLU A 76 -9.46 -16.07 4.21
C GLU A 76 -10.38 -14.90 3.83
N GLU A 77 -10.89 -14.15 4.81
CA GLU A 77 -11.76 -13.00 4.56
C GLU A 77 -11.04 -11.89 3.79
N LEU A 78 -9.74 -11.72 4.02
CA LEU A 78 -8.91 -10.80 3.26
C LEU A 78 -8.83 -11.23 1.79
N PHE A 79 -8.58 -12.51 1.50
CA PHE A 79 -8.54 -12.99 0.11
C PHE A 79 -9.90 -12.90 -0.58
N ASP A 80 -11.00 -13.15 0.14
CA ASP A 80 -12.35 -12.94 -0.39
C ASP A 80 -12.58 -11.47 -0.78
N PHE A 81 -12.20 -10.53 0.08
CA PHE A 81 -12.31 -9.10 -0.19
C PHE A 81 -11.42 -8.66 -1.37
N LEU A 82 -10.16 -9.09 -1.39
CA LEU A 82 -9.23 -8.81 -2.48
C LEU A 82 -9.74 -9.36 -3.80
N HIS A 83 -10.24 -10.59 -3.82
CA HIS A 83 -10.80 -11.20 -5.03
C HIS A 83 -11.98 -10.39 -5.58
N ALA A 84 -12.92 -10.00 -4.71
CA ALA A 84 -14.07 -9.18 -5.08
C ALA A 84 -13.64 -7.81 -5.65
N ARG A 85 -12.71 -7.14 -4.95
CA ARG A 85 -12.21 -5.82 -5.35
C ARG A 85 -11.46 -5.89 -6.68
N ASP A 86 -10.54 -6.84 -6.81
CA ASP A 86 -9.65 -6.94 -7.97
C ASP A 86 -10.42 -7.39 -9.22
N HIS A 87 -11.51 -8.16 -9.07
CA HIS A 87 -12.44 -8.45 -10.16
C HIS A 87 -13.06 -7.17 -10.75
N CYS A 88 -13.32 -6.16 -9.93
CA CYS A 88 -13.79 -4.84 -10.39
C CYS A 88 -12.64 -3.97 -10.91
N VAL A 89 -11.50 -3.91 -10.21
CA VAL A 89 -10.36 -3.05 -10.56
C VAL A 89 -9.79 -3.41 -11.93
N THR A 90 -9.66 -4.71 -12.23
CA THR A 90 -9.10 -5.19 -13.51
C THR A 90 -9.89 -4.71 -14.74
N GLN A 91 -11.19 -4.44 -14.59
CA GLN A 91 -12.04 -3.94 -15.67
C GLN A 91 -11.83 -2.46 -15.96
N LYS A 92 -11.24 -1.70 -15.02
CA LYS A 92 -11.15 -0.23 -15.10
C LYS A 92 -9.71 0.28 -15.16
N LEU A 93 -8.81 -0.29 -14.37
CA LEU A 93 -7.47 0.23 -14.14
C LEU A 93 -6.65 0.38 -15.42
N PHE A 94 -6.59 -0.67 -16.25
CA PHE A 94 -5.78 -0.68 -17.47
C PHE A 94 -6.26 0.32 -18.54
N SER A 95 -7.47 0.87 -18.42
CA SER A 95 -7.94 1.93 -19.30
C SER A 95 -7.38 3.32 -18.93
N LEU A 96 -6.86 3.47 -17.71
CA LEU A 96 -6.31 4.72 -17.19
C LEU A 96 -4.78 4.79 -17.32
N LEU A 97 -4.13 3.63 -17.37
CA LEU A 97 -2.68 3.52 -17.54
C LEU A 97 -2.32 3.66 -19.03
N LYS A 98 -1.26 4.43 -19.34
CA LYS A 98 -0.72 4.63 -20.68
C LYS A 98 0.67 4.02 -20.82
#